data_AF-A0A1F6ZDI7-F1
#
_entry.id   AF-A0A1F6ZDI7-F1
#
_cell.length_a   1.000
_cell.length_b   1.000
_cell.length_c   1.000
_cell.angle_alpha   90.00
_cell.angle_beta   90.00
_cell.angle_gamma   90.00
#
_symmetry.space_group_name_H-M   'P 1'
#
loop_
_entity.id
_entity.type
_entity.pdbx_description
1 polymer ?
#
loop_
_entity_poly.entity_id
_entity_poly.type
_entity_poly.pdbx_seq_one_letter_code
_entity_poly.pdbx_strand_id
1 'polypeptide(L)'
;MNSVLEKNIEIMTEKSKESMIFLLSAESIGGSAGHYKNYPCAVANFCINPLTGEIIYFGNLQHVPKEILQQSKRGSLKVAIDAKKSWKYHIIDYHIDKGSPIAKSNLKKTIDFYNRNYGFHL
;
A
#
# COMPACT_ATOMS: atom_id res chain seq x y z
N MET A 1 -16.43 -16.06 -2.70
CA MET A 1 -16.22 -14.78 -1.97
C MET A 1 -14.72 -14.61 -1.85
N ASN A 2 -14.10 -13.64 -2.52
CA ASN A 2 -12.64 -13.47 -2.49
C ASN A 2 -12.20 -13.15 -1.06
N SER A 3 -11.12 -13.78 -0.64
CA SER A 3 -10.52 -13.50 0.67
C SER A 3 -10.01 -12.06 0.72
N VAL A 4 -9.93 -11.47 1.93
CA VAL A 4 -9.35 -10.12 2.11
C VAL A 4 -7.94 -10.04 1.54
N LEU A 5 -7.17 -11.14 1.61
CA LEU A 5 -5.84 -11.22 1.02
C LEU A 5 -5.88 -11.02 -0.50
N GLU A 6 -6.73 -11.78 -1.21
CA GLU A 6 -6.84 -11.70 -2.68
C GLU A 6 -7.22 -10.30 -3.13
N LYS A 7 -8.25 -9.71 -2.51
CA LYS A 7 -8.69 -8.34 -2.82
C LYS A 7 -7.60 -7.31 -2.58
N ASN A 8 -6.86 -7.43 -1.48
CA ASN A 8 -5.77 -6.50 -1.17
C ASN A 8 -4.63 -6.62 -2.18
N ILE A 9 -4.27 -7.85 -2.58
CA ILE A 9 -3.23 -8.06 -3.59
C ILE A 9 -3.66 -7.55 -4.95
N GLU A 10 -4.92 -7.77 -5.31
CA GLU A 10 -5.55 -7.24 -6.53
C GLU A 10 -5.40 -5.71 -6.58
N ILE A 11 -5.94 -4.95 -5.61
CA ILE A 11 -5.82 -3.49 -5.59
C ILE A 11 -4.37 -2.98 -5.42
N MET A 12 -3.45 -3.79 -4.90
CA MET A 12 -2.03 -3.43 -4.84
C MET A 12 -1.28 -3.63 -6.16
N THR A 13 -1.77 -4.48 -7.06
CA THR A 13 -1.05 -4.91 -8.28
C THR A 13 -1.74 -4.51 -9.58
N GLU A 14 -2.99 -4.09 -9.51
CA GLU A 14 -3.72 -3.54 -10.65
C GLU A 14 -3.18 -2.20 -11.14
N LYS A 15 -3.58 -1.81 -12.36
CA LYS A 15 -3.33 -0.48 -12.94
C LYS A 15 -4.60 0.38 -12.98
N SER A 16 -5.39 0.32 -11.91
CA SER A 16 -6.57 1.17 -11.72
C SER A 16 -6.20 2.44 -10.95
N LYS A 17 -6.99 3.52 -11.07
CA LYS A 17 -6.70 4.82 -10.41
C LYS A 17 -6.60 4.74 -8.89
N GLU A 18 -7.16 3.68 -8.32
CA GLU A 18 -7.29 3.42 -6.89
C GLU A 18 -6.20 2.48 -6.38
N SER A 19 -5.27 2.08 -7.25
CA SER A 19 -4.26 1.07 -6.97
C SER A 19 -2.97 1.64 -6.43
N MET A 20 -2.22 0.79 -5.72
CA MET A 20 -0.89 1.16 -5.22
C MET A 20 0.06 1.51 -6.36
N ILE A 21 0.04 0.74 -7.46
CA ILE A 21 0.92 0.99 -8.62
C ILE A 21 0.60 2.32 -9.25
N PHE A 22 -0.69 2.66 -9.42
CA PHE A 22 -1.07 3.94 -10.01
C PHE A 22 -0.59 5.11 -9.15
N LEU A 23 -0.85 5.05 -7.83
CA LEU A 23 -0.37 6.05 -6.88
C LEU A 23 1.15 6.24 -6.96
N LEU A 24 1.91 5.14 -6.87
CA LEU A 24 3.39 5.20 -6.90
C LEU A 24 3.96 5.64 -8.25
N SER A 25 3.23 5.41 -9.35
CA SER A 25 3.65 5.86 -10.69
C SER A 25 3.34 7.34 -10.96
N ALA A 26 2.33 7.88 -10.29
CA ALA A 26 1.92 9.27 -10.40
C ALA A 26 2.68 10.20 -9.44
N GLU A 27 3.25 9.65 -8.37
CA GLU A 27 4.03 10.42 -7.40
C GLU A 27 5.50 10.60 -7.79
N SER A 28 6.07 11.73 -7.36
CA SER A 28 7.50 11.98 -7.51
C SER A 28 8.29 11.03 -6.60
N ILE A 29 9.07 10.15 -7.23
CA ILE A 29 9.95 9.19 -6.55
C ILE A 29 11.18 9.91 -6.00
N GLY A 30 11.51 9.67 -4.73
CA GLY A 30 12.70 10.23 -4.09
C GLY A 30 12.48 11.53 -3.30
N GLY A 31 11.22 11.89 -3.01
CA GLY A 31 10.88 12.99 -2.10
C GLY A 31 11.15 12.71 -0.61
N SER A 32 10.31 13.26 0.28
CA SER A 32 10.43 13.23 1.76
C SER A 32 10.42 11.83 2.40
N ALA A 33 10.16 10.77 1.65
CA ALA A 33 10.18 9.39 2.15
C ALA A 33 11.60 8.85 2.43
N GLY A 34 12.63 9.52 1.92
CA GLY A 34 14.03 9.21 2.17
C GLY A 34 14.52 7.97 1.41
N HIS A 35 15.47 7.27 2.00
CA HIS A 35 16.08 6.07 1.44
C HIS A 35 16.03 4.91 2.45
N TYR A 36 16.00 3.68 1.93
CA TYR A 36 16.23 2.48 2.71
C TYR A 36 17.40 1.72 2.09
N LYS A 37 18.51 1.64 2.83
CA LYS A 37 19.82 1.27 2.27
C LYS A 37 20.12 2.16 1.03
N ASN A 38 20.33 1.55 -0.14
CA ASN A 38 20.62 2.23 -1.40
C ASN A 38 19.38 2.42 -2.30
N TYR A 39 18.19 2.15 -1.79
CA TYR A 39 16.94 2.24 -2.55
C TYR A 39 16.18 3.51 -2.18
N PRO A 40 15.74 4.33 -3.17
CA PRO A 40 14.84 5.42 -2.90
C PRO A 40 13.51 4.88 -2.36
N CYS A 41 12.88 5.65 -1.47
CA CYS A 41 11.59 5.30 -0.91
C CYS A 41 10.46 6.17 -1.46
N ALA A 42 9.24 5.65 -1.34
CA ALA A 42 8.00 6.38 -1.49
C ALA A 42 7.01 5.94 -0.39
N VAL A 43 5.89 6.66 -0.28
CA VAL A 43 4.81 6.33 0.65
C VAL A 43 3.52 6.12 -0.15
N ALA A 44 2.95 4.93 -0.06
CA ALA A 44 1.63 4.64 -0.62
C ALA A 44 0.57 4.81 0.48
N ASN A 45 -0.11 5.96 0.48
CA ASN A 45 -1.23 6.23 1.37
C ASN A 45 -2.48 5.44 0.95
N PHE A 46 -3.23 4.91 1.92
CA PHE A 46 -4.42 4.11 1.64
C PHE A 46 -5.56 4.32 2.65
N CYS A 47 -6.75 3.88 2.22
CA CYS A 47 -7.95 3.71 3.02
C CYS A 47 -8.22 2.23 3.25
N ILE A 48 -8.51 1.84 4.49
CA ILE A 48 -8.73 0.45 4.90
C ILE A 48 -10.03 0.33 5.70
N ASN A 49 -10.73 -0.79 5.52
CA ASN A 49 -11.81 -1.18 6.41
C ASN A 49 -11.19 -1.56 7.78
N PRO A 50 -11.47 -0.82 8.87
CA PRO A 50 -10.81 -1.04 10.15
C PRO A 50 -11.25 -2.34 10.84
N LEU A 51 -12.33 -2.99 10.39
CA LEU A 51 -12.81 -4.24 10.94
C LEU A 51 -12.15 -5.44 10.26
N THR A 52 -12.06 -5.42 8.93
CA THR A 52 -11.63 -6.58 8.12
C THR A 52 -10.17 -6.50 7.66
N GLY A 53 -9.62 -5.30 7.49
CA GLY A 53 -8.30 -5.10 6.88
C GLY A 53 -8.31 -5.08 5.35
N GLU A 54 -9.50 -5.00 4.73
CA GLU A 54 -9.64 -4.79 3.28
C GLU A 54 -9.19 -3.37 2.91
N ILE A 55 -8.20 -3.26 2.04
CA ILE A 55 -7.77 -2.00 1.45
C ILE A 55 -8.77 -1.63 0.37
N ILE A 56 -9.35 -0.44 0.51
CA ILE A 56 -10.46 0.03 -0.33
C ILE A 56 -9.92 0.96 -1.43
N TYR A 57 -8.87 1.73 -1.12
CA TYR A 57 -8.40 2.79 -2.02
C TYR A 57 -6.96 3.19 -1.69
N PHE A 58 -6.09 3.33 -2.69
CA PHE A 58 -4.81 4.01 -2.56
C PHE A 58 -4.92 5.45 -3.06
N GLY A 59 -4.50 6.41 -2.23
CA GLY A 59 -4.48 7.81 -2.61
C GLY A 59 -4.18 8.75 -1.46
N ASN A 60 -3.64 9.92 -1.81
CA ASN A 60 -3.48 11.03 -0.87
C ASN A 60 -4.84 11.62 -0.47
N LEU A 61 -4.89 12.25 0.70
CA LEU A 61 -6.13 12.75 1.31
C LEU A 61 -6.95 13.61 0.36
N GLN A 62 -6.29 14.49 -0.41
CA GLN A 62 -6.94 15.40 -1.36
C GLN A 62 -7.56 14.71 -2.60
N HIS A 63 -7.22 13.45 -2.87
CA HIS A 63 -7.69 12.70 -4.04
C HIS A 63 -8.66 11.57 -3.68
N VAL A 64 -8.84 11.28 -2.39
CA VAL A 64 -9.76 10.20 -1.98
C VAL A 64 -11.20 10.72 -1.96
N PRO A 65 -12.15 9.99 -2.60
CA PRO A 65 -13.58 10.31 -2.52
C PRO A 65 -14.08 10.42 -1.08
N LYS A 66 -14.97 11.39 -0.83
CA LYS A 66 -15.47 11.69 0.54
C LYS A 66 -16.21 10.50 1.15
N GLU A 67 -16.91 9.74 0.32
CA GLU A 67 -17.69 8.56 0.70
C GLU A 67 -16.76 7.47 1.27
N ILE A 68 -15.59 7.28 0.65
CA ILE A 68 -14.56 6.34 1.13
C ILE A 68 -13.98 6.82 2.45
N LEU A 69 -13.69 8.12 2.59
CA LEU A 69 -13.11 8.68 3.82
C LEU A 69 -14.02 8.50 5.05
N GLN A 70 -15.34 8.61 4.87
CA GLN A 70 -16.31 8.45 5.96
C GLN A 70 -16.39 7.01 6.50
N GLN A 71 -16.13 6.02 5.64
CA GLN A 71 -16.33 4.60 5.94
C GLN A 71 -15.03 3.83 6.23
N SER A 72 -13.87 4.50 6.12
CA SER A 72 -12.57 3.85 6.23
C SER A 72 -11.69 4.50 7.31
N LYS A 73 -10.54 3.87 7.57
CA LYS A 73 -9.42 4.47 8.29
C LYS A 73 -8.23 4.62 7.36
N ARG A 74 -7.33 5.53 7.72
CA ARG A 74 -6.15 5.82 6.93
C ARG A 74 -4.98 4.93 7.36
N GLY A 75 -4.11 4.69 6.40
CA GLY A 75 -2.83 4.05 6.61
C GLY A 75 -1.85 4.45 5.52
N SER A 76 -0.62 4.00 5.68
CA SER A 76 0.46 4.27 4.74
C SER A 76 1.42 3.08 4.68
N LEU A 77 1.86 2.73 3.48
CA LEU A 77 2.95 1.78 3.25
C LEU A 77 4.20 2.57 2.87
N LYS A 78 5.30 2.41 3.60
CA LYS A 78 6.60 2.87 3.13
C LYS A 78 7.19 1.79 2.24
N VAL A 79 7.54 2.16 1.01
CA VAL A 79 8.07 1.24 0.02
C VAL A 79 9.49 1.66 -0.38
N ALA A 80 10.40 0.70 -0.45
CA ALA A 80 11.65 0.83 -1.20
C ALA A 80 11.39 0.52 -2.68
N ILE A 81 12.12 1.17 -3.59
CA ILE A 81 11.90 1.06 -5.03
C ILE A 81 13.19 0.61 -5.72
N ASP A 82 13.14 -0.48 -6.47
CA ASP A 82 14.23 -0.88 -7.37
C ASP A 82 14.13 -0.16 -8.72
N ALA A 83 14.36 1.16 -8.69
CA ALA A 83 14.27 2.02 -9.88
C ALA A 83 15.35 1.73 -10.94
N LYS A 84 16.40 0.97 -10.59
CA LYS A 84 17.53 0.68 -11.48
C LYS A 84 17.38 -0.60 -12.26
N LYS A 85 16.60 -1.58 -11.77
CA LYS A 85 16.50 -2.90 -12.42
C LYS A 85 15.08 -3.23 -12.88
N SER A 86 14.09 -3.15 -12.00
CA SER A 86 12.80 -3.79 -12.25
C SER A 86 11.58 -2.92 -12.00
N TRP A 87 11.74 -1.71 -11.45
CA TRP A 87 10.63 -0.86 -11.02
C TRP A 87 9.65 -1.59 -10.08
N LYS A 88 10.19 -2.54 -9.31
CA LYS A 88 9.44 -3.28 -8.29
C LYS A 88 9.54 -2.57 -6.95
N TYR A 89 8.56 -2.83 -6.10
CA TYR A 89 8.43 -2.22 -4.79
C TYR A 89 8.63 -3.26 -3.70
N HIS A 90 9.30 -2.91 -2.61
CA HIS A 90 9.34 -3.72 -1.39
C HIS A 90 8.81 -2.90 -0.23
N ILE A 91 7.79 -3.39 0.46
CA ILE A 91 7.19 -2.71 1.60
C ILE A 91 8.10 -2.92 2.82
N ILE A 92 8.66 -1.83 3.33
CA ILE A 92 9.63 -1.85 4.44
C ILE A 92 9.02 -1.45 5.78
N ASP A 93 7.91 -0.72 5.75
CA ASP A 93 7.20 -0.29 6.95
C ASP A 93 5.73 -0.01 6.62
N TYR A 94 4.86 -0.04 7.62
CA TYR A 94 3.46 0.32 7.46
C TYR A 94 2.85 0.92 8.73
N HIS A 95 1.88 1.81 8.54
CA HIS A 95 1.10 2.41 9.61
C HIS A 95 -0.39 2.34 9.29
N ILE A 96 -1.22 2.16 10.32
CA ILE A 96 -2.68 2.36 10.27
C ILE A 96 -3.13 3.15 11.50
N ASP A 97 -4.00 4.14 11.30
CA ASP A 97 -4.47 5.00 12.40
C ASP A 97 -5.25 4.21 13.44
N LYS A 98 -6.19 3.37 12.98
CA LYS A 98 -7.05 2.51 13.79
C LYS A 98 -7.42 1.26 13.01
N GLY A 99 -7.37 0.10 13.67
CA GLY A 99 -7.79 -1.17 13.09
C GLY A 99 -7.91 -2.25 14.15
N SER A 100 -8.88 -3.15 13.96
CA SER A 100 -9.07 -4.34 14.78
C SER A 100 -7.83 -5.24 14.72
N PRO A 101 -7.64 -6.17 15.67
CA PRO A 101 -6.59 -7.19 15.58
C PRO A 101 -6.66 -8.00 14.28
N ILE A 102 -7.88 -8.27 13.78
CA ILE A 102 -8.11 -8.98 12.51
C ILE A 102 -7.61 -8.15 11.33
N ALA A 103 -7.95 -6.85 11.29
CA ALA A 103 -7.50 -5.95 10.24
C ALA A 103 -5.98 -5.84 10.19
N LYS A 104 -5.33 -5.71 11.36
CA LYS A 104 -3.86 -5.69 11.48
C LYS A 104 -3.23 -7.00 11.00
N SER A 105 -3.81 -8.14 11.39
CA SER A 105 -3.34 -9.46 10.96
C SER A 105 -3.47 -9.64 9.44
N ASN A 106 -4.60 -9.25 8.85
CA ASN A 106 -4.83 -9.37 7.41
C ASN A 106 -3.89 -8.46 6.62
N LEU A 107 -3.70 -7.20 7.06
CA LEU A 107 -2.74 -6.30 6.43
C LEU A 107 -1.32 -6.86 6.50
N LYS A 108 -0.89 -7.41 7.64
CA LYS A 108 0.43 -8.05 7.77
C LYS A 108 0.57 -9.22 6.77
N LYS A 109 -0.43 -10.10 6.68
CA LYS A 109 -0.42 -11.23 5.73
C LYS A 109 -0.36 -10.75 4.28
N THR A 110 -1.10 -9.69 3.95
CA THR A 110 -1.04 -9.03 2.63
C THR A 110 0.37 -8.53 2.33
N ILE A 111 1.00 -7.81 3.25
CA ILE A 111 2.36 -7.27 3.06
C ILE A 111 3.37 -8.41 2.89
N ASP A 112 3.32 -9.42 3.74
CA ASP A 112 4.21 -10.59 3.68
C ASP A 112 4.05 -11.32 2.32
N PHE A 113 2.81 -11.50 1.87
CA PHE A 113 2.52 -12.11 0.58
C PHE A 113 2.98 -11.25 -0.59
N TYR A 114 2.72 -9.94 -0.55
CA TYR A 114 3.13 -9.01 -1.59
C TYR A 114 4.66 -9.00 -1.76
N ASN A 115 5.39 -8.83 -0.66
CA ASN A 115 6.86 -8.78 -0.68
C ASN A 115 7.47 -10.10 -1.18
N ARG A 116 6.85 -11.24 -0.88
CA ARG A 116 7.32 -12.56 -1.33
C ARG A 116 7.11 -12.79 -2.83
N ASN A 117 5.98 -12.35 -3.37
CA ASN A 117 5.55 -12.75 -4.72
C ASN A 117 5.71 -11.66 -5.79
N TYR A 118 5.59 -10.39 -5.42
CA TYR A 118 5.60 -9.26 -6.34
C TYR A 118 6.76 -8.30 -6.10
N GLY A 119 7.19 -8.18 -4.84
CA GLY A 119 8.30 -7.31 -4.47
C GLY A 119 9.66 -7.81 -4.95
N PHE A 120 10.66 -6.93 -4.89
CA PHE A 120 12.06 -7.32 -5.07
C PHE A 120 12.67 -7.75 -3.74
N HIS A 121 13.74 -8.54 -3.77
CA HIS A 121 14.45 -8.95 -2.55
C HIS A 121 15.46 -7.88 -2.13
N LEU A 122 15.40 -7.46 -0.86
CA LEU A 122 16.25 -6.44 -0.23
C LEU A 122 17.56 -6.98 0.35
#